data_AF-A0A444X573-F1
#
_entry.id   AF-A0A444X573-F1
#
_cell.length_a   1.000
_cell.length_b   1.000
_cell.length_c   1.000
_cell.angle_alpha   90.00
_cell.angle_beta   90.00
_cell.angle_gamma   90.00
#
_symmetry.space_group_name_H-M   'P 1'
#
loop_
_entity.id
_entity.type
_entity.pdbx_description
1 polymer ?
#
loop_
_entity_poly.entity_id
_entity_poly.type
_entity_poly.pdbx_seq_one_letter_code
_entity_poly.pdbx_strand_id
1 'polypeptide(L)'
;MTFNTLEDAAKFYKNYAKAASFSTRVRSTNKKRNVIKNQLITCSREGKWKLKISPTEKTNPSAGLNCPARIYIHILKDDGVWIISKVMLHHSHSCCPNQAEMLKQHRKLSMSVRRTIENNEKAGIRPSKTYQSFVAAAGGYRDLNFIEKDVRNYITREVRNILELDDAKEFGKYLLRMKEKNQNFFFELELEDDQSIQLAFWSDARSRAACEYFGDVISFDTTYNTNR
;
A
#
# COMPACT_ATOMS: atom_id res chain seq x y z
N MET A 1 -16.14 -9.54 -28.68
CA MET A 1 -16.34 -8.46 -27.69
C MET A 1 -15.27 -7.41 -27.91
N THR A 2 -15.67 -6.14 -28.04
CA THR A 2 -14.82 -4.99 -28.40
C THR A 2 -14.80 -3.97 -27.26
N PHE A 3 -13.71 -3.22 -27.15
CA PHE A 3 -13.45 -2.23 -26.12
C PHE A 3 -12.70 -1.04 -26.71
N ASN A 4 -12.93 0.16 -26.16
CA ASN A 4 -12.24 1.37 -26.60
C ASN A 4 -10.82 1.47 -26.02
N THR A 5 -10.58 0.83 -24.87
CA THR A 5 -9.28 0.87 -24.19
C THR A 5 -8.86 -0.53 -23.72
N LEU A 6 -7.55 -0.71 -23.50
CA LEU A 6 -7.01 -1.92 -22.88
C LEU A 6 -7.52 -2.05 -21.45
N GLU A 7 -7.63 -0.93 -20.75
CA GLU A 7 -8.09 -0.83 -19.37
C GLU A 7 -9.52 -1.34 -19.23
N ASP A 8 -10.42 -1.00 -20.16
CA ASP A 8 -11.80 -1.49 -20.18
C ASP A 8 -11.87 -3.01 -20.40
N ALA A 9 -11.07 -3.53 -21.35
CA ALA A 9 -10.98 -4.96 -21.60
C ALA A 9 -10.44 -5.72 -20.38
N ALA A 10 -9.39 -5.19 -19.75
CA ALA A 10 -8.81 -5.75 -18.53
C ALA A 10 -9.78 -5.67 -17.34
N LYS A 11 -10.51 -4.56 -17.19
CA LYS A 11 -11.53 -4.35 -16.16
C LYS A 11 -12.69 -5.31 -16.33
N PHE A 12 -13.15 -5.53 -17.56
CA PHE A 12 -14.18 -6.52 -17.85
C PHE A 12 -13.78 -7.92 -17.38
N TYR A 13 -12.58 -8.37 -17.76
CA TYR A 13 -12.12 -9.69 -17.32
C TYR A 13 -11.87 -9.76 -15.81
N LYS A 14 -11.46 -8.66 -15.19
CA LYS A 14 -11.32 -8.59 -13.73
C LYS A 14 -12.67 -8.71 -13.01
N ASN A 15 -13.73 -8.12 -13.56
CA ASN A 15 -15.09 -8.26 -13.04
C ASN A 15 -15.60 -9.70 -13.20
N TYR A 16 -15.37 -10.30 -14.38
CA TYR A 16 -15.63 -11.73 -14.59
C TYR A 16 -14.87 -12.59 -13.56
N ALA A 17 -13.58 -12.33 -13.36
CA ALA A 17 -12.77 -13.06 -12.40
C ALA A 17 -13.25 -12.90 -10.96
N LYS A 18 -13.78 -11.73 -10.60
CA LYS A 18 -14.42 -11.50 -9.30
C LYS A 18 -15.68 -12.37 -9.14
N ALA A 19 -16.57 -12.37 -10.14
CA ALA A 19 -17.80 -13.19 -10.11
C ALA A 19 -17.50 -14.70 -10.12
N ALA A 20 -16.56 -15.12 -10.96
CA ALA A 20 -16.06 -16.49 -11.04
C ALA A 20 -15.03 -16.83 -9.95
N SER A 21 -14.77 -15.91 -9.02
CA SER A 21 -14.11 -16.19 -7.74
C SER A 21 -12.65 -16.64 -7.83
N PHE A 22 -11.91 -16.00 -8.72
CA PHE A 22 -10.46 -16.16 -8.86
C PHE A 22 -9.76 -14.80 -9.00
N SER A 23 -8.45 -14.80 -8.74
CA SER A 23 -7.59 -13.63 -8.97
C SER A 23 -6.89 -13.77 -10.31
N THR A 24 -6.70 -12.65 -11.00
CA THR A 24 -5.97 -12.54 -12.27
C THR A 24 -4.61 -11.88 -12.07
N ARG A 25 -3.70 -12.11 -13.01
CA ARG A 25 -2.44 -11.38 -13.14
C ARG A 25 -2.15 -11.11 -14.61
N VAL A 26 -1.47 -10.00 -14.88
CA VAL A 26 -0.90 -9.76 -16.22
C VAL A 26 0.36 -10.61 -16.33
N ARG A 27 0.39 -11.57 -17.26
CA ARG A 27 1.55 -12.44 -17.49
C ARG A 27 2.55 -11.79 -18.44
N SER A 28 2.06 -11.15 -19.50
CA SER A 28 2.91 -10.46 -20.46
C SER A 28 2.16 -9.32 -21.14
N THR A 29 2.92 -8.30 -21.52
CA THR A 29 2.44 -7.15 -22.30
C THR A 29 3.43 -6.94 -23.43
N ASN A 30 2.99 -7.10 -24.68
CA ASN A 30 3.85 -6.83 -25.83
C ASN A 30 3.63 -5.41 -26.34
N LYS A 31 4.74 -4.71 -26.57
CA LYS A 31 4.78 -3.36 -27.12
C LYS A 31 5.50 -3.37 -28.48
N LYS A 32 5.06 -2.51 -29.39
CA LYS A 32 5.74 -2.22 -30.65
C LYS A 32 5.89 -0.70 -30.77
N ARG A 33 7.13 -0.21 -30.95
CA ARG A 33 7.44 1.23 -30.95
C ARG A 33 6.85 1.95 -29.73
N ASN A 34 7.04 1.36 -28.54
CA ASN A 34 6.50 1.82 -27.25
C ASN A 34 4.97 1.81 -27.08
N VAL A 35 4.20 1.46 -28.12
CA VAL A 35 2.74 1.32 -28.05
C VAL A 35 2.36 -0.12 -27.71
N ILE A 36 1.49 -0.32 -26.72
CA ILE A 36 1.00 -1.66 -26.35
C ILE A 36 0.17 -2.22 -27.51
N LYS A 37 0.45 -3.46 -27.91
CA LYS A 37 -0.27 -4.15 -28.99
C LYS A 37 -1.09 -5.34 -28.50
N ASN A 38 -0.61 -6.03 -27.47
CA ASN A 38 -1.37 -7.10 -26.85
C ASN A 38 -0.98 -7.31 -25.39
N GLN A 39 -1.87 -7.95 -24.65
CA GLN A 39 -1.70 -8.30 -23.25
C GLN A 39 -2.29 -9.68 -22.98
N LEU A 40 -1.54 -10.49 -22.22
CA LEU A 40 -1.97 -11.79 -21.73
C LEU A 40 -2.31 -11.67 -20.25
N ILE A 41 -3.56 -11.95 -19.90
CA ILE A 41 -4.03 -11.98 -18.50
C ILE A 41 -4.38 -13.42 -18.14
N THR A 42 -3.86 -13.90 -17.02
CA THR A 42 -3.96 -15.31 -16.61
C THR A 42 -4.48 -15.41 -15.18
N CYS A 43 -4.93 -16.61 -14.78
CA CYS A 43 -5.22 -16.88 -13.38
C CYS A 43 -3.96 -16.73 -12.53
N SER A 44 -4.10 -16.17 -11.33
CA SER A 44 -3.01 -16.04 -10.34
C SER A 44 -2.36 -17.37 -9.97
N ARG A 45 -3.10 -18.49 -10.09
CA ARG A 45 -2.62 -19.86 -9.87
C ARG A 45 -1.99 -20.50 -11.13
N GLU A 46 -1.76 -19.73 -12.19
CA GLU A 46 -1.03 -20.20 -13.36
C GLU A 46 0.45 -20.42 -13.03
N GLY A 47 1.04 -21.45 -13.66
CA GLY A 47 2.46 -21.81 -13.50
C GLY A 47 2.66 -22.91 -12.47
N LYS A 48 3.84 -23.53 -12.52
CA LYS A 48 4.28 -24.55 -11.56
C LYS A 48 5.16 -23.88 -10.51
N TRP A 49 4.97 -24.22 -9.25
CA TRP A 49 5.90 -23.83 -8.20
C TRP A 49 7.20 -24.63 -8.34
N LYS A 50 8.36 -23.96 -8.35
CA LYS A 50 9.69 -24.58 -8.37
C LYS A 50 10.43 -24.24 -7.08
N LEU A 51 10.09 -24.86 -5.96
CA LEU A 51 10.99 -24.85 -4.79
C LEU A 51 10.99 -26.22 -4.13
N LYS A 52 12.18 -26.67 -3.73
CA LYS A 52 12.46 -27.90 -2.98
C LYS A 52 12.23 -27.69 -1.45
N ILE A 53 11.21 -26.93 -1.05
CA ILE A 53 10.96 -26.63 0.37
C ILE A 53 9.62 -27.26 0.79
N SER A 54 9.65 -27.90 1.97
CA SER A 54 8.54 -28.69 2.49
C SER A 54 7.28 -27.83 2.76
N PRO A 55 6.06 -28.40 2.69
CA PRO A 55 4.80 -27.67 2.89
C PRO A 55 4.60 -27.08 4.29
N THR A 56 5.35 -27.55 5.29
CA THR A 56 5.11 -27.32 6.72
C THR A 56 5.54 -25.94 7.22
N GLU A 57 6.37 -25.21 6.46
CA GLU A 57 6.96 -23.91 6.86
C GLU A 57 6.30 -22.69 6.17
N LYS A 58 5.11 -22.85 5.59
CA LYS A 58 4.56 -21.86 4.63
C LYS A 58 3.74 -20.73 5.28
N THR A 59 4.11 -19.49 4.95
CA THR A 59 3.36 -18.25 5.29
C THR A 59 2.47 -17.70 4.15
N ASN A 60 2.61 -18.16 2.90
CA ASN A 60 1.82 -17.66 1.75
C ASN A 60 1.36 -18.79 0.79
N PRO A 61 0.06 -19.15 0.76
CA PRO A 61 -0.46 -20.33 0.06
C PRO A 61 -0.90 -20.10 -1.39
N SER A 62 -0.37 -19.11 -2.11
CA SER A 62 -0.63 -18.98 -3.55
C SER A 62 0.17 -20.04 -4.34
N ALA A 63 -0.22 -21.30 -4.18
CA ALA A 63 0.30 -22.43 -4.94
C ALA A 63 -0.05 -22.25 -6.43
N GLY A 64 0.96 -22.25 -7.29
CA GLY A 64 0.76 -22.37 -8.72
C GLY A 64 0.22 -23.77 -9.02
N LEU A 65 -1.06 -23.87 -9.36
CA LEU A 65 -1.76 -25.12 -9.67
C LEU A 65 -1.75 -25.44 -11.17
N ASN A 66 -0.78 -24.87 -11.89
CA ASN A 66 -0.68 -24.95 -13.35
C ASN A 66 -2.02 -24.61 -14.04
N CYS A 67 -2.75 -23.64 -13.50
CA CYS A 67 -4.07 -23.28 -14.00
C CYS A 67 -3.97 -22.76 -15.45
N PRO A 68 -4.73 -23.33 -16.41
CA PRO A 68 -4.64 -22.91 -17.80
C PRO A 68 -5.53 -21.69 -18.11
N ALA A 69 -6.36 -21.24 -17.17
CA ALA A 69 -7.28 -20.14 -17.37
C ALA A 69 -6.56 -18.83 -17.75
N ARG A 70 -6.90 -18.29 -18.91
CA ARG A 70 -6.26 -17.10 -19.48
C ARG A 70 -7.10 -16.43 -20.57
N ILE A 71 -6.83 -15.16 -20.79
CA ILE A 71 -7.32 -14.41 -21.94
C ILE A 71 -6.19 -13.70 -22.67
N TYR A 72 -6.34 -13.54 -23.98
CA TYR A 72 -5.50 -12.67 -24.80
C TYR A 72 -6.32 -11.46 -25.24
N ILE A 73 -5.77 -10.28 -24.97
CA ILE A 73 -6.29 -9.00 -25.42
C ILE A 73 -5.35 -8.47 -26.49
N HIS A 74 -5.87 -8.02 -27.63
CA HIS A 74 -5.06 -7.38 -28.67
C HIS A 74 -5.81 -6.22 -29.32
N ILE A 75 -5.05 -5.26 -29.82
CA ILE A 75 -5.58 -4.13 -30.59
C ILE A 75 -5.78 -4.57 -32.05
N LEU A 76 -6.98 -4.35 -32.59
CA LEU A 76 -7.22 -4.43 -34.03
C LEU A 76 -6.46 -3.28 -34.70
N LYS A 77 -5.84 -3.54 -35.85
CA LYS A 77 -4.99 -2.54 -36.51
C LYS A 77 -5.81 -1.28 -36.85
N ASP A 78 -5.13 -0.15 -36.67
CA ASP A 78 -5.45 1.25 -37.01
C ASP A 78 -6.74 1.88 -36.44
N ASP A 79 -7.75 1.10 -36.05
CA ASP A 79 -9.02 1.65 -35.53
C ASP A 79 -9.00 1.93 -34.01
N GLY A 80 -7.90 1.60 -33.33
CA GLY A 80 -7.77 1.80 -31.88
C GLY A 80 -8.61 0.84 -31.01
N VAL A 81 -9.39 -0.04 -31.63
CA VAL A 81 -10.31 -0.95 -30.93
C VAL A 81 -9.57 -2.16 -30.35
N TRP A 82 -9.83 -2.44 -29.08
CA TRP A 82 -9.29 -3.60 -28.36
C TRP A 82 -10.28 -4.75 -28.35
N ILE A 83 -9.80 -5.98 -28.57
CA ILE A 83 -10.64 -7.17 -28.52
C ILE A 83 -9.98 -8.29 -27.70
N ILE A 84 -10.82 -9.10 -27.06
CA ILE A 84 -10.39 -10.35 -26.45
C ILE A 84 -10.39 -11.42 -27.56
N SER A 85 -9.20 -11.82 -28.05
CA SER A 85 -9.06 -12.80 -29.15
C SER A 85 -9.25 -14.24 -28.72
N LYS A 86 -8.73 -14.58 -27.53
CA LYS A 86 -8.68 -15.95 -27.06
C LYS A 86 -9.08 -15.99 -25.61
N VAL A 87 -10.00 -16.89 -25.29
CA VAL A 87 -10.51 -17.11 -23.94
C VAL A 87 -10.37 -18.59 -23.61
N MET A 88 -9.76 -18.88 -22.47
CA MET A 88 -9.68 -20.21 -21.87
C MET A 88 -10.18 -20.09 -20.43
N LEU A 89 -11.40 -20.55 -20.18
CA LEU A 89 -12.07 -20.44 -18.88
C LEU A 89 -11.88 -21.67 -17.99
N HIS A 90 -11.28 -22.74 -18.52
CA HIS A 90 -11.06 -23.96 -17.76
C HIS A 90 -10.06 -23.73 -16.60
N HIS A 91 -10.48 -24.09 -15.39
CA HIS A 91 -9.66 -24.05 -14.18
C HIS A 91 -9.32 -25.47 -13.73
N SER A 92 -8.06 -25.69 -13.32
CA SER A 92 -7.59 -26.93 -12.69
C SER A 92 -7.86 -26.98 -11.19
N HIS A 93 -8.61 -26.02 -10.65
CA HIS A 93 -8.87 -25.87 -9.23
C HIS A 93 -10.26 -25.32 -9.00
N SER A 94 -10.82 -25.60 -7.82
CA SER A 94 -12.07 -24.96 -7.42
C SER A 94 -11.88 -23.44 -7.29
N CYS A 95 -12.78 -22.69 -7.89
CA CYS A 95 -12.89 -21.24 -7.70
C CYS A 95 -14.06 -21.01 -6.73
N CYS A 96 -13.78 -21.11 -5.43
CA CYS A 96 -14.82 -21.06 -4.40
C CYS A 96 -15.44 -19.65 -4.28
N PRO A 97 -16.75 -19.47 -4.55
CA PRO A 97 -17.37 -18.15 -4.50
C PRO A 97 -17.42 -17.51 -3.12
N ASN A 98 -17.58 -18.34 -2.10
CA ASN A 98 -17.66 -17.90 -0.72
C ASN A 98 -16.37 -17.25 -0.18
N GLN A 99 -15.26 -17.30 -0.93
CA GLN A 99 -13.99 -16.67 -0.56
C GLN A 99 -13.52 -15.61 -1.57
N ALA A 100 -14.31 -15.32 -2.61
CA ALA A 100 -13.93 -14.39 -3.68
C ALA A 100 -13.62 -12.99 -3.13
N GLU A 101 -14.41 -12.53 -2.17
CA GLU A 101 -14.25 -11.21 -1.55
C GLU A 101 -13.01 -11.12 -0.65
N MET A 102 -12.53 -12.26 -0.13
CA MET A 102 -11.33 -12.31 0.70
C MET A 102 -10.04 -12.24 -0.13
N LEU A 103 -10.12 -12.42 -1.45
CA LEU A 103 -8.95 -12.36 -2.33
C LEU A 103 -8.38 -10.94 -2.34
N LYS A 104 -7.08 -10.82 -2.03
CA LYS A 104 -6.37 -9.53 -1.94
C LYS A 104 -6.61 -8.59 -3.14
N GLN A 105 -6.77 -9.12 -4.35
CA GLN A 105 -6.99 -8.33 -5.57
C GLN A 105 -8.38 -7.67 -5.63
N HIS A 106 -9.35 -8.24 -4.91
CA HIS A 106 -10.76 -7.81 -4.89
C HIS A 106 -11.10 -6.97 -3.67
N ARG A 107 -10.25 -6.98 -2.63
CA ARG A 107 -10.42 -6.16 -1.42
C ARG A 107 -10.12 -4.69 -1.70
N LYS A 108 -11.03 -3.80 -1.32
CA LYS A 108 -10.85 -2.34 -1.43
C LYS A 108 -11.58 -1.64 -0.30
N LEU A 109 -10.89 -0.69 0.35
CA LEU A 109 -11.51 0.26 1.26
C LEU A 109 -12.19 1.37 0.43
N SER A 110 -13.51 1.51 0.57
CA SER A 110 -14.26 2.62 -0.03
C SER A 110 -13.86 3.95 0.61
N MET A 111 -14.21 5.07 -0.04
CA MET A 111 -13.92 6.40 0.51
C MET A 111 -14.60 6.64 1.86
N SER A 112 -15.82 6.15 2.07
CA SER A 112 -16.51 6.24 3.36
C SER A 112 -15.77 5.48 4.45
N VAL A 113 -15.36 4.24 4.17
CA VAL A 113 -14.59 3.41 5.10
C VAL A 113 -13.26 4.07 5.46
N ARG A 114 -12.54 4.60 4.47
CA ARG A 114 -11.27 5.33 4.69
C ARG A 114 -11.44 6.52 5.63
N ARG A 115 -12.45 7.36 5.39
CA ARG A 115 -12.75 8.52 6.25
C ARG A 115 -13.05 8.11 7.69
N THR A 116 -13.80 7.03 7.89
CA THR A 116 -14.05 6.50 9.23
C THR A 116 -12.77 5.97 9.89
N ILE A 117 -11.89 5.30 9.13
CA ILE A 117 -10.59 4.86 9.65
C ILE A 117 -9.73 6.05 10.08
N GLU A 118 -9.64 7.09 9.27
CA GLU A 118 -8.90 8.32 9.59
C GLU A 118 -9.43 9.01 10.84
N ASN A 119 -10.75 9.17 10.96
CA ASN A 119 -11.37 9.76 12.15
C ASN A 119 -11.09 8.94 13.41
N ASN A 120 -11.13 7.61 13.30
CA ASN A 120 -10.85 6.73 14.43
C ASN A 120 -9.38 6.75 14.84
N GLU A 121 -8.44 6.82 13.88
CA GLU A 121 -7.00 6.97 14.19
C GLU A 121 -6.75 8.31 14.90
N LYS A 122 -7.35 9.41 14.42
CA LYS A 122 -7.27 10.72 15.08
C LYS A 122 -7.83 10.69 16.51
N ALA A 123 -8.88 9.89 16.74
CA ALA A 123 -9.46 9.68 18.07
C ALA A 123 -8.68 8.67 18.94
N GLY A 124 -7.56 8.12 18.45
CA GLY A 124 -6.76 7.12 19.18
C GLY A 124 -7.44 5.75 19.32
N ILE A 125 -8.47 5.46 18.53
CA ILE A 125 -9.19 4.19 18.58
C ILE A 125 -8.34 3.11 17.92
N ARG A 126 -8.09 2.02 18.66
CA ARG A 126 -7.30 0.89 18.17
C ARG A 126 -7.83 0.37 16.82
N PRO A 127 -6.96 0.05 15.83
CA PRO A 127 -7.38 -0.46 14.52
C PRO A 127 -8.29 -1.70 14.59
N SER A 128 -8.10 -2.55 15.61
CA SER A 128 -8.94 -3.73 15.85
C SER A 128 -10.38 -3.35 16.20
N LYS A 129 -10.58 -2.29 16.98
CA LYS A 129 -11.90 -1.76 17.34
C LYS A 129 -12.57 -1.08 16.17
N THR A 130 -11.80 -0.32 15.38
CA THR A 130 -12.27 0.24 14.10
C THR A 130 -12.73 -0.85 13.13
N TYR A 131 -12.00 -1.96 13.02
CA TYR A 131 -12.46 -3.08 12.21
C TYR A 131 -13.74 -3.73 12.78
N GLN A 132 -13.79 -3.97 14.10
CA GLN A 132 -14.97 -4.52 14.76
C GLN A 132 -16.22 -3.65 14.56
N SER A 133 -16.11 -2.31 14.53
CA SER A 133 -17.26 -1.44 14.26
C SER A 133 -17.80 -1.63 12.85
N PHE A 134 -16.94 -1.86 11.85
CA PHE A 134 -17.41 -2.18 10.50
C PHE A 134 -18.09 -3.55 10.43
N VAL A 135 -17.54 -4.56 11.14
CA VAL A 135 -18.14 -5.90 11.21
C VAL A 135 -19.54 -5.82 11.83
N ALA A 136 -19.68 -5.08 12.93
CA ALA A 136 -20.96 -4.86 13.58
C ALA A 136 -21.96 -4.15 12.68
N ALA A 137 -21.53 -3.09 11.97
CA ALA A 137 -22.38 -2.34 11.05
C ALA A 137 -22.81 -3.15 9.82
N ALA A 138 -21.96 -4.06 9.34
CA ALA A 138 -22.26 -4.92 8.19
C ALA A 138 -23.09 -6.17 8.55
N GLY A 139 -23.30 -6.45 9.85
CA GLY A 139 -24.02 -7.64 10.31
C GLY A 139 -23.17 -8.92 10.34
N GLY A 140 -21.87 -8.83 10.04
CA GLY A 140 -20.96 -9.98 10.07
C GLY A 140 -19.66 -9.77 9.31
N TYR A 141 -18.75 -10.73 9.48
CA TYR A 141 -17.45 -10.74 8.79
C TYR A 141 -17.58 -11.02 7.28
N ARG A 142 -18.64 -11.72 6.88
CA ARG A 142 -18.84 -12.18 5.49
C ARG A 142 -19.34 -11.09 4.57
N ASP A 143 -19.93 -10.03 5.13
CA ASP A 143 -20.52 -8.91 4.38
C ASP A 143 -19.52 -7.75 4.20
N LEU A 144 -18.28 -7.94 4.64
CA LEU A 144 -17.19 -7.01 4.43
C LEU A 144 -16.26 -7.47 3.30
N ASN A 145 -15.97 -6.54 2.40
CA ASN A 145 -15.02 -6.73 1.31
C ASN A 145 -13.56 -6.39 1.69
N PHE A 146 -13.23 -6.32 2.98
CA PHE A 146 -11.87 -6.09 3.49
C PHE A 146 -11.67 -6.77 4.86
N ILE A 147 -10.41 -6.94 5.24
CA ILE A 147 -10.03 -7.52 6.54
C ILE A 147 -9.35 -6.49 7.45
N GLU A 148 -9.24 -6.82 8.74
CA GLU A 148 -8.55 -5.99 9.73
C GLU A 148 -7.12 -5.61 9.30
N LYS A 149 -6.41 -6.52 8.63
CA LYS A 149 -5.07 -6.26 8.09
C LYS A 149 -5.09 -5.12 7.05
N ASP A 150 -6.14 -4.97 6.27
CA ASP A 150 -6.26 -3.89 5.29
C ASP A 150 -6.44 -2.53 6.01
N VAL A 151 -7.17 -2.49 7.13
CA VAL A 151 -7.29 -1.29 7.99
C VAL A 151 -5.92 -0.90 8.57
N ARG A 152 -5.19 -1.86 9.15
CA ARG A 152 -3.84 -1.62 9.69
C ARG A 152 -2.90 -1.09 8.61
N ASN A 153 -2.86 -1.74 7.45
CA ASN A 153 -2.01 -1.32 6.34
C ASN A 153 -2.35 0.09 5.85
N TYR A 154 -3.64 0.46 5.82
CA TYR A 154 -4.08 1.79 5.44
C TYR A 154 -3.60 2.85 6.43
N ILE A 155 -3.79 2.61 7.74
CA ILE A 155 -3.34 3.52 8.79
C ILE A 155 -1.82 3.74 8.70
N THR A 156 -1.04 2.66 8.65
CA THR A 156 0.41 2.76 8.58
C THR A 156 0.86 3.54 7.35
N ARG A 157 0.32 3.23 6.16
CA ARG A 157 0.85 3.78 4.91
C ARG A 157 0.30 5.15 4.54
N GLU A 158 -0.96 5.42 4.86
CA GLU A 158 -1.67 6.60 4.34
C GLU A 158 -2.04 7.59 5.43
N VAL A 159 -2.12 7.18 6.70
CA VAL A 159 -2.51 8.09 7.79
C VAL A 159 -1.28 8.55 8.55
N ARG A 160 -0.44 7.62 9.02
CA ARG A 160 0.75 7.95 9.81
C ARG A 160 1.82 8.66 8.98
N ASN A 161 2.08 8.21 7.76
CA ASN A 161 3.00 8.92 6.87
C ASN A 161 2.57 10.38 6.61
N ILE A 162 1.26 10.67 6.55
CA ILE A 162 0.76 12.05 6.41
C ILE A 162 0.90 12.84 7.72
N LEU A 163 0.71 12.19 8.87
CA LEU A 163 0.90 12.84 10.17
C LEU A 163 2.38 13.17 10.43
N GLU A 164 3.30 12.26 10.10
CA GLU A 164 4.76 12.49 10.22
C GLU A 164 5.21 13.69 9.37
N LEU A 165 4.61 13.88 8.20
CA LEU A 165 4.81 15.02 7.31
C LEU A 165 4.34 16.35 7.94
N ASP A 166 3.27 16.31 8.72
CA ASP A 166 2.72 17.46 9.44
C ASP A 166 3.55 17.76 10.70
N ASP A 167 4.01 16.72 11.39
CA ASP A 167 4.89 16.81 12.56
C ASP A 167 6.24 17.45 12.19
N ALA A 168 6.84 17.07 11.05
CA ALA A 168 8.08 17.68 10.55
C ALA A 168 7.92 19.20 10.31
N LYS A 169 6.78 19.61 9.76
CA LYS A 169 6.45 21.04 9.55
C LYS A 169 6.25 21.76 10.87
N GLU A 170 5.52 21.16 11.81
CA GLU A 170 5.24 21.80 13.09
C GLU A 170 6.51 21.90 13.95
N PHE A 171 7.40 20.91 13.86
CA PHE A 171 8.75 20.95 14.44
C PHE A 171 9.58 22.11 13.85
N GLY A 172 9.57 22.29 12.54
CA GLY A 172 10.21 23.45 11.89
C GLY A 172 9.66 24.79 12.38
N LYS A 173 8.32 24.93 12.49
CA LYS A 173 7.69 26.13 13.06
C LYS A 173 8.09 26.37 14.51
N TYR A 174 8.26 25.31 15.30
CA TYR A 174 8.73 25.42 16.69
C TYR A 174 10.16 25.97 16.74
N LEU A 175 11.08 25.43 15.95
CA LEU A 175 12.46 25.92 15.89
C LEU A 175 12.53 27.39 15.43
N LEU A 176 11.69 27.77 14.47
CA LEU A 176 11.55 29.16 14.04
C LEU A 176 11.09 30.08 15.19
N ARG A 177 10.05 29.68 15.94
CA ARG A 177 9.58 30.42 17.13
C ARG A 177 10.67 30.57 18.20
N MET A 178 11.52 29.56 18.38
CA MET A 178 12.65 29.62 19.32
C MET A 178 13.71 30.63 18.85
N LYS A 179 13.99 30.69 17.54
CA LYS A 179 14.89 31.67 16.94
C LYS A 179 14.37 33.10 17.03
N GLU A 180 13.08 33.30 16.82
CA GLU A 180 12.43 34.63 16.97
C GLU A 180 12.51 35.15 18.39
N LYS A 181 12.31 34.28 19.39
CA LYS A 181 12.41 34.65 20.82
C LYS A 181 13.84 34.92 21.27
N ASN A 182 14.82 34.29 20.64
CA ASN A 182 16.22 34.42 21.00
C ASN A 182 17.11 34.38 19.75
N GLN A 183 17.63 35.54 19.34
CA GLN A 183 18.48 35.62 18.15
C GLN A 183 19.77 34.79 18.25
N ASN A 184 20.22 34.45 19.47
CA ASN A 184 21.40 33.61 19.69
C ASN A 184 21.09 32.10 19.60
N PHE A 185 19.82 31.69 19.58
CA PHE A 185 19.43 30.33 19.22
C PHE A 185 19.86 30.03 17.78
N PHE A 186 20.31 28.81 17.49
CA PHE A 186 20.67 28.37 16.14
C PHE A 186 19.97 27.07 15.83
N PHE A 187 19.51 26.91 14.60
CA PHE A 187 19.05 25.63 14.10
C PHE A 187 19.28 25.53 12.60
N GLU A 188 19.37 24.29 12.14
CA GLU A 188 19.43 23.89 10.74
C GLU A 188 18.52 22.68 10.58
N LEU A 189 17.62 22.73 9.60
CA LEU A 189 16.63 21.70 9.34
C LEU A 189 16.58 21.43 7.85
N GLU A 190 16.96 20.23 7.45
CA GLU A 190 16.84 19.75 6.07
C GLU A 190 15.71 18.72 6.00
N LEU A 191 14.83 18.90 5.02
CA LEU A 191 13.74 17.98 4.73
C LEU A 191 13.99 17.29 3.39
N GLU A 192 13.61 16.02 3.28
CA GLU A 192 13.64 15.30 2.00
C GLU A 192 12.50 15.78 1.05
N ASP A 193 12.50 15.27 -0.19
CA ASP A 193 11.45 15.54 -1.19
C ASP A 193 10.05 15.15 -0.70
N ASP A 194 9.98 14.13 0.16
CA ASP A 194 8.75 13.69 0.81
C ASP A 194 8.45 14.44 2.12
N GLN A 195 9.16 15.53 2.41
CA GLN A 195 9.01 16.37 3.59
C GLN A 195 9.29 15.69 4.95
N SER A 196 9.88 14.50 4.95
CA SER A 196 10.46 13.90 6.16
C SER A 196 11.74 14.62 6.59
N ILE A 197 12.11 14.54 7.88
CA ILE A 197 13.33 15.18 8.41
C ILE A 197 14.55 14.35 8.02
N GLN A 198 15.43 14.93 7.21
CA GLN A 198 16.72 14.33 6.85
C GLN A 198 17.81 14.67 7.88
N LEU A 199 17.89 15.95 8.23
CA LEU A 199 18.85 16.47 9.19
C LEU A 199 18.15 17.50 10.08
N ALA A 200 18.35 17.38 11.39
CA ALA A 200 17.95 18.40 12.34
C ALA A 200 19.08 18.66 13.32
N PHE A 201 19.52 19.92 13.38
CA PHE A 201 20.44 20.41 14.38
C PHE A 201 19.86 21.66 15.04
N TRP A 202 20.00 21.76 16.35
CA TRP A 202 19.68 22.99 17.07
C TRP A 202 20.59 23.16 18.28
N SER A 203 20.87 24.41 18.64
CA SER A 203 21.56 24.77 19.88
C SER A 203 20.97 26.05 20.45
N ASP A 204 20.71 26.04 21.75
CA ASP A 204 20.29 27.24 22.45
C ASP A 204 21.48 28.17 22.74
N ALA A 205 21.16 29.42 23.04
CA ALA A 205 22.18 30.45 23.28
C ALA A 205 23.16 30.09 24.40
N ARG A 206 22.69 29.41 25.46
CA ARG A 206 23.55 29.02 26.59
C ARG A 206 24.51 27.92 26.17
N SER A 207 24.03 26.90 25.46
CA SER A 207 24.88 25.82 24.95
C SER A 207 25.96 26.34 24.00
N ARG A 208 25.62 27.31 23.14
CA ARG A 208 26.60 27.97 22.25
C ARG A 208 27.64 28.79 23.02
N ALA A 209 27.21 29.62 23.97
CA ALA A 209 28.11 30.40 24.80
C ALA A 209 29.02 29.50 25.65
N ALA A 210 28.49 28.37 26.15
CA ALA A 210 29.28 27.40 26.89
C ALA A 210 30.32 26.72 25.99
N CYS A 211 29.97 26.33 24.76
CA CYS A 211 30.91 25.76 23.80
C CYS A 211 32.02 26.77 23.41
N GLU A 212 31.68 28.04 23.22
CA GLU A 212 32.67 29.09 22.94
C GLU A 212 33.63 29.31 24.12
N TYR A 213 33.13 29.25 25.36
CA TYR A 213 33.93 29.49 26.55
C TYR A 213 34.78 28.27 26.96
N PHE A 214 34.20 27.06 26.95
CA PHE A 214 34.82 25.84 27.45
C PHE A 214 35.44 24.97 26.34
N GLY A 215 35.13 25.23 25.06
CA GLY A 215 35.55 24.40 23.94
C GLY A 215 34.72 23.11 23.85
N ASP A 216 35.42 21.98 23.87
CA ASP A 216 34.82 20.67 23.61
C ASP A 216 33.79 20.27 24.68
N VAL A 217 32.68 19.70 24.20
CA VAL A 217 31.58 19.22 25.06
C VAL A 217 31.58 17.69 25.07
N ILE A 218 31.67 17.09 26.27
CA ILE A 218 31.44 15.66 26.47
C ILE A 218 30.01 15.46 26.93
N SER A 219 29.19 14.79 26.12
CA SER A 219 27.84 14.39 26.51
C SER A 219 27.82 12.92 26.92
N PHE A 220 27.17 12.61 28.04
CA PHE A 220 26.90 11.25 28.46
C PHE A 220 25.42 10.96 28.28
N ASP A 221 25.09 10.13 27.30
CA ASP A 221 23.74 9.62 27.15
C ASP A 221 23.48 8.54 28.23
N THR A 222 22.65 8.88 29.21
CA THR A 222 22.25 7.97 30.29
C THR A 222 21.02 7.13 29.94
N THR A 223 20.43 7.30 28.75
CA THR A 223 19.23 6.58 28.29
C THR A 223 19.52 5.26 27.57
N TYR A 224 20.80 4.88 27.47
CA TYR A 224 21.27 3.69 26.75
C TYR A 224 20.62 2.36 27.19
N ASN A 225 19.92 2.30 28.33
CA ASN A 225 19.25 1.07 28.82
C ASN A 225 17.74 1.18 29.09
N THR A 226 17.06 2.28 28.76
CA THR A 226 15.61 2.43 29.03
C THR A 226 14.70 2.33 27.81
N ASN A 227 15.25 2.33 26.60
CA ASN A 227 14.49 2.08 25.37
C ASN A 227 14.55 0.58 25.02
N ARG A 228 13.66 -0.22 25.62
CA ARG A 228 13.44 -1.62 25.25
C ARG A 228 11.98 -1.86 24.89
#